data_AF-A0A9P0GA80-F1
#
_entry.id   AF-A0A9P0GA80-F1
#
_cell.length_a   1.000
_cell.length_b   1.000
_cell.length_c   1.000
_cell.angle_alpha   90.00
_cell.angle_beta   90.00
_cell.angle_gamma   90.00
#
_symmetry.space_group_name_H-M   'P 1'
#
loop_
_entity.id
_entity.type
_entity.pdbx_description
1 polymer ?
#
loop_
_entity_poly.entity_id
_entity_poly.type
_entity_poly.pdbx_seq_one_letter_code
_entity_poly.pdbx_strand_id
1 'polypeptide(L)'
;MDPIVGLEKQIEALELQVLPTEDHSKILNKIEAITSLLMQTQKMITSALSCREAITSMLQPLVTINDYLNSTDNSCEVEVEAKRRYLLELYPELKNTVQSIGTFESLLPFLGSINTSRVVEFSEKLGELVLDNGKLYGECRDITENVLVALQQYNDISSSIQILLTQWDTTVLNLELALQPKCLNEQ
;
A
#
# COMPACT_ATOMS: atom_id res chain seq x y z
N MET A 1 -46.13 -84.32 67.85
CA MET A 1 -47.00 -83.58 66.90
C MET A 1 -46.35 -83.76 65.55
N ASP A 2 -46.86 -84.67 64.73
CA ASP A 2 -46.11 -85.21 63.61
C ASP A 2 -45.89 -84.17 62.50
N PRO A 3 -44.64 -83.84 62.15
CA PRO A 3 -44.31 -82.91 61.08
C PRO A 3 -44.77 -83.42 59.71
N ILE A 4 -45.02 -84.72 59.60
CA ILE A 4 -45.53 -85.39 58.40
C ILE A 4 -46.96 -84.96 58.10
N VAL A 5 -47.83 -84.79 59.10
CA VAL A 5 -49.23 -84.37 58.89
C VAL A 5 -49.34 -82.92 58.41
N GLY A 6 -48.44 -82.06 58.88
CA GLY A 6 -48.35 -80.66 58.42
C GLY A 6 -47.84 -80.55 56.98
N LEU A 7 -46.85 -81.38 56.63
CA LEU A 7 -46.34 -81.48 55.27
C LEU A 7 -47.34 -82.14 54.33
N GLU A 8 -48.04 -83.19 54.74
CA GLU A 8 -49.13 -83.82 53.95
C GLU A 8 -50.24 -82.83 53.68
N LYS A 9 -50.66 -82.02 54.66
CA LYS A 9 -51.69 -80.99 54.45
C LYS A 9 -51.22 -79.84 53.55
N GLN A 10 -49.94 -79.47 53.62
CA GLN A 10 -49.37 -78.48 52.70
C GLN A 10 -49.16 -79.05 51.30
N ILE A 11 -48.77 -80.32 51.19
CA ILE A 11 -48.63 -81.05 49.93
C ILE A 11 -50.01 -81.20 49.29
N GLU A 12 -51.03 -81.61 50.04
CA GLU A 12 -52.41 -81.73 49.56
C GLU A 12 -52.97 -80.37 49.12
N ALA A 13 -52.68 -79.29 49.88
CA ALA A 13 -53.06 -77.92 49.48
C ALA A 13 -52.30 -77.44 48.22
N LEU A 14 -51.01 -77.77 48.09
CA LEU A 14 -50.20 -77.45 46.92
C LEU A 14 -50.58 -78.31 45.71
N GLU A 15 -50.95 -79.56 45.91
CA GLU A 15 -51.40 -80.48 44.86
C GLU A 15 -52.75 -79.98 44.31
N LEU A 16 -53.69 -79.57 45.18
CA LEU A 16 -54.92 -78.87 44.77
C LEU A 16 -54.67 -77.56 44.01
N GLN A 17 -53.56 -76.86 44.31
CA GLN A 17 -53.23 -75.58 43.70
C GLN A 17 -52.41 -75.71 42.41
N VAL A 18 -51.68 -76.81 42.23
CA VAL A 18 -50.71 -77.03 41.14
C VAL A 18 -51.18 -78.11 40.15
N LEU A 19 -51.82 -79.20 40.61
CA LEU A 19 -52.38 -80.29 39.79
C LEU A 19 -53.77 -80.75 40.34
N PRO A 20 -54.89 -80.19 39.89
CA PRO A 20 -56.20 -80.77 40.20
C PRO A 20 -56.37 -82.10 39.45
N THR A 21 -56.36 -83.20 40.20
CA THR A 21 -56.70 -84.56 39.74
C THR A 21 -58.18 -84.57 39.31
N GLU A 22 -58.41 -84.46 38.00
CA GLU A 22 -59.58 -84.90 37.19
C GLU A 22 -59.96 -83.96 36.03
N ASP A 23 -59.28 -82.81 35.84
CA ASP A 23 -59.65 -81.89 34.75
C ASP A 23 -58.42 -81.40 33.96
N HIS A 24 -58.07 -82.12 32.89
CA HIS A 24 -57.09 -81.66 31.88
C HIS A 24 -57.44 -80.26 31.32
N SER A 25 -58.70 -79.82 31.44
CA SER A 25 -59.19 -78.50 31.08
C SER A 25 -58.60 -77.37 31.95
N LYS A 26 -58.41 -77.59 33.26
CA LYS A 26 -57.92 -76.55 34.19
C LYS A 26 -56.41 -76.35 34.10
N ILE A 27 -55.66 -77.41 33.80
CA ILE A 27 -54.22 -77.33 33.53
C ILE A 27 -53.99 -76.59 32.20
N LEU A 28 -54.78 -76.90 31.16
CA LEU A 28 -54.74 -76.18 29.88
C LEU A 28 -55.03 -74.68 30.07
N ASN A 29 -56.07 -74.34 30.85
CA ASN A 29 -56.42 -72.95 31.15
C ASN A 29 -55.33 -72.20 31.94
N LYS A 30 -54.61 -72.88 32.86
CA LYS A 30 -53.51 -72.26 33.62
C LYS A 30 -52.24 -72.10 32.77
N ILE A 31 -51.95 -73.07 31.90
CA ILE A 31 -50.87 -72.96 30.90
C ILE A 31 -51.20 -71.86 29.88
N GLU A 32 -52.46 -71.73 29.47
CA GLU A 32 -52.94 -70.65 28.62
C GLU A 32 -52.88 -69.29 29.34
N ALA A 33 -53.19 -69.22 30.63
CA ALA A 33 -53.01 -68.02 31.45
C ALA A 33 -51.52 -67.63 31.61
N ILE A 34 -50.63 -68.59 31.83
CA ILE A 34 -49.18 -68.34 31.91
C ILE A 34 -48.62 -67.95 30.54
N THR A 35 -49.05 -68.60 29.46
CA THR A 35 -48.62 -68.31 28.10
C THR A 35 -49.12 -66.94 27.63
N SER A 36 -50.37 -66.60 27.95
CA SER A 36 -50.93 -65.27 27.67
C SER A 36 -50.25 -64.18 28.50
N LEU A 37 -49.93 -64.44 29.77
CA LEU A 37 -49.13 -63.51 30.59
C LEU A 37 -47.72 -63.34 30.02
N LEU A 38 -47.04 -64.42 29.63
CA LEU A 38 -45.72 -64.36 29.01
C LEU A 38 -45.75 -63.58 27.68
N MET A 39 -46.78 -63.82 26.85
CA MET A 39 -46.98 -63.12 25.58
C MET A 39 -47.31 -61.64 25.81
N GLN A 40 -48.08 -61.32 26.86
CA GLN A 40 -48.36 -59.95 27.27
C GLN A 40 -47.11 -59.24 27.78
N THR A 41 -46.29 -59.89 28.61
CA THR A 41 -45.01 -59.36 29.08
C THR A 41 -44.05 -59.15 27.93
N GLN A 42 -43.96 -60.10 26.99
CA GLN A 42 -43.14 -59.96 25.79
C GLN A 42 -43.60 -58.77 24.94
N LYS A 43 -44.91 -58.62 24.73
CA LYS A 43 -45.48 -57.47 24.01
C LYS A 43 -45.19 -56.15 24.71
N MET A 44 -45.24 -56.13 26.04
CA MET A 44 -44.90 -54.94 26.84
C MET A 44 -43.41 -54.59 26.72
N ILE A 45 -42.51 -55.57 26.80
CA ILE A 45 -41.06 -55.38 26.64
C ILE A 45 -40.75 -54.87 25.23
N THR A 46 -41.31 -55.49 24.18
CA THR A 46 -41.11 -55.05 22.80
C THR A 46 -41.66 -53.63 22.57
N SER A 47 -42.81 -53.30 23.15
CA SER A 47 -43.38 -51.95 23.06
C SER A 47 -42.52 -50.91 23.79
N ALA A 48 -42.00 -51.24 24.97
CA ALA A 48 -41.11 -50.36 25.72
C ALA A 48 -39.78 -50.13 24.98
N LEU A 49 -39.20 -51.19 24.39
CA LEU A 49 -37.98 -51.11 23.58
C LEU A 49 -38.20 -50.26 22.33
N SER A 50 -39.30 -50.48 21.61
CA SER A 50 -39.65 -49.69 20.42
C SER A 50 -39.88 -48.22 20.75
N CYS A 51 -40.55 -47.91 21.87
CA CYS A 51 -40.74 -46.54 22.34
C CYS A 51 -39.40 -45.86 22.67
N ARG A 52 -38.50 -46.57 23.36
CA ARG A 52 -37.17 -46.06 23.66
C ARG A 52 -36.35 -45.80 22.39
N GLU A 53 -36.34 -46.73 21.44
CA GLU A 53 -35.66 -46.56 20.16
C GLU A 53 -36.21 -45.37 19.38
N ALA A 54 -37.53 -45.18 19.34
CA ALA A 54 -38.15 -44.02 18.71
C ALA A 54 -37.71 -42.71 19.37
N ILE A 55 -37.69 -42.64 20.70
CA ILE A 55 -37.26 -41.45 21.44
C ILE A 55 -35.77 -41.18 21.21
N THR A 56 -34.91 -42.19 21.32
CA THR A 56 -33.46 -42.03 21.10
C THR A 56 -33.17 -41.60 19.66
N SER A 57 -33.88 -42.14 18.67
CA SER A 57 -33.77 -41.74 17.27
C SER A 57 -34.25 -40.31 17.02
N MET A 58 -35.20 -39.79 17.81
CA MET A 58 -35.62 -38.38 17.73
C MET A 58 -34.65 -37.43 18.44
N LEU A 59 -34.02 -37.89 19.51
CA LEU A 59 -33.15 -37.06 20.34
C LEU A 59 -31.75 -36.88 19.73
N GLN A 60 -31.23 -37.90 19.03
CA GLN A 60 -29.92 -37.85 18.39
C GLN A 60 -29.80 -36.73 17.33
N PRO A 61 -30.75 -36.56 16.39
CA PRO A 61 -30.73 -35.42 15.45
C PRO A 61 -30.86 -34.07 16.16
N LEU A 62 -31.55 -34.00 17.30
CA LEU A 62 -31.76 -32.74 18.02
C LEU A 62 -30.47 -32.19 18.62
N VAL A 63 -29.59 -33.06 19.13
CA VAL A 63 -28.24 -32.68 19.58
C VAL A 63 -27.43 -32.13 18.41
N THR A 64 -27.45 -32.81 17.27
CA THR A 64 -26.75 -32.35 16.07
C THR A 64 -27.30 -31.00 15.55
N ILE A 65 -28.62 -30.82 15.55
CA ILE A 65 -29.25 -29.54 15.17
C ILE A 65 -28.84 -28.42 16.13
N ASN A 66 -28.78 -28.69 17.44
CA ASN A 66 -28.33 -27.73 18.44
C ASN A 66 -26.86 -27.32 18.23
N ASP A 67 -26.00 -28.27 17.86
CA ASP A 67 -24.60 -27.98 17.56
C ASP A 67 -24.45 -27.11 16.30
N TYR A 68 -25.22 -27.39 15.23
CA TYR A 68 -25.25 -26.56 14.02
C TYR A 68 -25.79 -25.15 14.25
N LEU A 69 -26.79 -24.99 15.14
CA LEU A 69 -27.33 -23.69 15.51
C LEU A 69 -26.32 -22.87 16.31
N ASN A 70 -25.52 -23.50 17.18
CA ASN A 70 -24.50 -22.81 17.97
C ASN A 70 -23.20 -22.50 17.20
N SER A 71 -22.86 -23.25 16.16
CA SER A 71 -21.60 -23.05 15.42
C SER A 71 -21.61 -21.87 14.44
N THR A 72 -22.79 -21.41 14.03
CA THR A 72 -22.92 -20.46 12.92
C THR A 72 -22.74 -19.00 13.33
N ASP A 73 -22.99 -18.67 14.60
CA ASP A 73 -22.93 -17.29 15.10
C ASP A 73 -21.48 -16.82 15.35
N ASN A 74 -20.65 -17.69 15.94
CA ASN A 74 -19.28 -17.34 16.32
C ASN A 74 -18.32 -17.21 15.13
N SER A 75 -18.54 -17.92 14.01
CA SER A 75 -17.64 -17.84 12.85
C SER A 75 -17.83 -16.57 12.04
N CYS A 76 -19.08 -16.09 11.93
CA CYS A 76 -19.40 -14.91 11.14
C CYS A 76 -18.96 -13.62 11.85
N GLU A 77 -19.18 -13.51 13.17
CA GLU A 77 -18.73 -12.34 13.93
C GLU A 77 -17.20 -12.19 13.93
N VAL A 78 -16.46 -13.29 14.07
CA VAL A 78 -14.99 -13.26 14.04
C VAL A 78 -14.47 -12.84 12.66
N GLU A 79 -15.11 -13.26 11.58
CA GLU A 79 -14.73 -12.85 10.22
C GLU A 79 -15.05 -11.37 9.95
N VAL A 80 -16.20 -10.88 10.43
CA VAL A 80 -16.58 -9.47 10.32
C VAL A 80 -15.63 -8.58 11.12
N GLU A 81 -15.27 -8.97 12.33
CA GLU A 81 -14.35 -8.21 13.18
C GLU A 81 -12.91 -8.23 12.63
N ALA A 82 -12.48 -9.34 12.04
CA ALA A 82 -11.20 -9.42 11.33
C ALA A 82 -11.17 -8.50 10.10
N LYS A 83 -12.24 -8.48 9.29
CA LYS A 83 -12.37 -7.55 8.15
C LYS A 83 -12.41 -6.10 8.61
N ARG A 84 -13.06 -5.79 9.73
CA ARG A 84 -13.10 -4.46 10.32
C ARG A 84 -11.71 -3.98 10.76
N ARG A 85 -10.94 -4.83 11.44
CA ARG A 85 -9.56 -4.51 11.84
C ARG A 85 -8.65 -4.32 10.63
N TYR A 86 -8.75 -5.19 9.63
CA TYR A 86 -8.01 -5.05 8.38
C TYR A 86 -8.32 -3.71 7.69
N LEU A 87 -9.58 -3.30 7.66
CA LEU A 87 -9.99 -2.03 7.04
C LEU A 87 -9.49 -0.81 7.85
N LEU A 88 -9.47 -0.90 9.19
CA LEU A 88 -8.88 0.12 10.06
C LEU A 88 -7.36 0.25 9.89
N GLU A 89 -6.67 -0.86 9.66
CA GLU A 89 -5.22 -0.89 9.39
C GLU A 89 -4.89 -0.32 8.01
N LEU A 90 -5.73 -0.59 7.01
CA LEU A 90 -5.56 -0.08 5.64
C LEU A 90 -5.99 1.39 5.48
N TYR A 91 -6.88 1.89 6.35
CA TYR A 91 -7.38 3.27 6.31
C TYR A 91 -6.28 4.35 6.29
N PRO A 92 -5.25 4.34 7.16
CA PRO A 92 -4.17 5.33 7.10
C PRO A 92 -3.39 5.26 5.79
N GLU A 93 -3.15 4.07 5.25
CA GLU A 93 -2.48 3.89 3.97
C GLU A 93 -3.32 4.48 2.83
N LEU A 94 -4.62 4.15 2.78
CA LEU A 94 -5.55 4.70 1.80
C LEU A 94 -5.66 6.23 1.89
N LYS A 95 -5.70 6.78 3.12
CA LYS A 95 -5.72 8.22 3.35
C LYS A 95 -4.46 8.90 2.81
N ASN A 96 -3.29 8.30 3.06
CA ASN A 96 -2.02 8.79 2.53
C ASN A 96 -2.01 8.73 1.00
N THR A 97 -2.47 7.63 0.40
CA THR A 97 -2.57 7.48 -1.06
C THR A 97 -3.47 8.54 -1.67
N VAL A 98 -4.65 8.79 -1.09
CA VAL A 98 -5.57 9.84 -1.56
C VAL A 98 -4.93 11.22 -1.46
N GLN A 99 -4.22 11.51 -0.37
CA GLN A 99 -3.49 12.77 -0.22
C GLN A 99 -2.40 12.91 -1.28
N SER A 100 -1.63 11.85 -1.56
CA SER A 100 -0.62 11.82 -2.62
C SER A 100 -1.23 12.02 -4.01
N ILE A 101 -2.38 11.41 -4.29
CA ILE A 101 -3.12 11.62 -5.55
C ILE A 101 -3.56 13.09 -5.67
N GLY A 102 -4.11 13.68 -4.61
CA GLY A 102 -4.47 15.10 -4.60
C GLY A 102 -3.28 16.03 -4.86
N THR A 103 -2.10 15.71 -4.31
CA THR A 103 -0.87 16.45 -4.63
C THR A 103 -0.39 16.21 -6.06
N PHE A 104 -0.64 15.04 -6.64
CA PHE A 104 -0.26 14.74 -8.01
C PHE A 104 -1.14 15.49 -9.01
N GLU A 105 -2.45 15.55 -8.76
CA GLU A 105 -3.39 16.34 -9.57
C GLU A 105 -3.07 17.83 -9.55
N SER A 106 -2.62 18.37 -8.40
CA SER A 106 -2.21 19.77 -8.32
C SER A 106 -0.90 20.06 -9.05
N LEU A 107 -0.02 19.07 -9.22
CA LEU A 107 1.24 19.17 -9.95
C LEU A 107 1.10 18.94 -11.47
N LEU A 108 0.03 18.28 -11.90
CA LEU A 108 -0.30 18.01 -13.30
C LEU A 108 -0.26 19.24 -14.23
N PRO A 109 -0.83 20.42 -13.85
CA PRO A 109 -0.75 21.62 -14.69
C PRO A 109 0.67 22.20 -14.81
N PHE A 110 1.58 21.86 -13.90
CA PHE A 110 2.98 22.29 -13.96
C PHE A 110 3.81 21.43 -14.91
N LEU A 111 3.51 20.13 -15.00
CA LEU A 111 4.18 19.19 -15.90
C LEU A 111 3.98 19.56 -17.38
N GLY A 112 2.75 19.95 -17.74
CA GLY A 112 2.40 20.47 -19.06
C GLY A 112 2.49 21.99 -19.18
N SER A 113 3.06 22.67 -18.17
CA SER A 113 3.09 24.13 -18.21
C SER A 113 3.93 24.60 -19.38
N ILE A 114 3.39 25.56 -20.12
CA ILE A 114 4.03 26.21 -21.27
C ILE A 114 5.47 26.68 -20.93
N ASN A 115 5.75 26.93 -19.65
CA ASN A 115 7.07 27.32 -19.17
C ASN A 115 8.17 26.30 -19.49
N THR A 116 7.93 24.98 -19.36
CA THR A 116 8.95 23.97 -19.71
C THR A 116 9.20 23.93 -21.22
N SER A 117 8.16 24.11 -22.03
CA SER A 117 8.30 24.25 -23.49
C SER A 117 9.04 25.53 -23.87
N ARG A 118 8.79 26.64 -23.18
CA ARG A 118 9.45 27.93 -23.43
C ARG A 118 10.93 27.94 -23.02
N VAL A 119 11.35 27.10 -22.06
CA VAL A 119 12.77 26.96 -21.71
C VAL A 119 13.59 26.49 -22.91
N VAL A 120 13.08 25.58 -23.72
CA VAL A 120 13.77 25.12 -24.94
C VAL A 120 13.89 26.25 -25.96
N GLU A 121 12.80 26.98 -26.21
CA GLU A 121 12.79 28.14 -27.11
C GLU A 121 13.72 29.26 -26.64
N PHE A 122 13.72 29.55 -25.33
CA PHE A 122 14.62 30.54 -24.74
C PHE A 122 16.09 30.09 -24.76
N SER A 123 16.36 28.79 -24.69
CA SER A 123 17.72 28.26 -24.78
C SER A 123 18.32 28.49 -26.16
N GLU A 124 17.53 28.32 -27.23
CA GLU A 124 17.98 28.60 -28.59
C GLU A 124 18.27 30.09 -28.79
N LYS A 125 17.34 30.96 -28.38
CA LYS A 125 17.52 32.42 -28.41
C LYS A 125 18.70 32.90 -27.57
N LEU A 126 18.94 32.27 -26.41
CA LEU A 126 20.10 32.55 -25.58
C LEU A 126 21.39 32.15 -26.28
N GLY A 127 21.39 31.01 -26.99
CA GLY A 127 22.52 30.56 -27.80
C GLY A 127 22.88 31.56 -28.90
N GLU A 128 21.88 32.04 -29.66
CA GLU A 128 22.06 33.09 -30.67
C GLU A 128 22.60 34.38 -30.04
N LEU A 129 22.02 34.84 -28.93
CA LEU A 129 22.46 36.04 -28.24
C LEU A 129 23.90 35.94 -27.75
N VAL A 130 24.31 34.78 -27.23
CA VAL A 130 25.70 34.54 -26.79
C VAL A 130 26.66 34.60 -27.98
N LEU A 131 26.27 34.06 -29.13
CA LEU A 131 27.07 34.09 -30.35
C LEU A 131 27.21 35.53 -30.89
N ASP A 132 26.11 36.26 -30.97
CA ASP A 132 26.09 37.67 -31.38
C ASP A 132 26.92 38.55 -30.44
N ASN A 133 26.79 38.34 -29.13
CA ASN A 133 27.58 39.07 -28.15
C ASN A 133 29.09 38.75 -28.29
N GLY A 134 29.44 37.49 -28.53
CA GLY A 134 30.82 37.08 -28.83
C GLY A 134 31.38 37.77 -30.07
N LYS A 135 30.58 37.87 -31.13
CA LYS A 135 30.95 38.60 -32.35
C LYS A 135 31.14 40.09 -32.09
N LEU A 136 30.23 40.73 -31.35
CA LEU A 136 30.35 42.14 -30.95
C LEU A 136 31.61 42.39 -30.11
N TYR A 137 31.97 41.49 -29.19
CA TYR A 137 33.23 41.60 -28.44
C TYR A 137 34.46 41.49 -29.34
N GLY A 138 34.43 40.61 -30.34
CA GLY A 138 35.49 40.51 -31.35
C GLY A 138 35.64 41.81 -32.14
N GLU A 139 34.54 42.32 -32.69
CA GLU A 139 34.51 43.59 -33.42
C GLU A 139 34.98 44.76 -32.55
N CYS A 140 34.57 44.84 -31.29
CA CYS A 140 34.98 45.88 -30.36
C CYS A 140 36.49 45.83 -30.08
N ARG A 141 37.05 44.63 -29.95
CA ARG A 141 38.50 44.44 -29.80
C ARG A 141 39.25 44.93 -31.03
N ASP A 142 38.81 44.52 -32.22
CA ASP A 142 39.45 44.90 -33.48
C ASP A 142 39.37 46.42 -33.73
N ILE A 143 38.23 47.04 -33.40
CA ILE A 143 38.08 48.52 -33.42
C ILE A 143 39.03 49.17 -32.43
N THR A 144 39.14 48.65 -31.21
CA THR A 144 40.04 49.20 -30.18
C THR A 144 41.50 49.12 -30.63
N GLU A 145 41.91 48.01 -31.24
CA GLU A 145 43.26 47.84 -31.79
C GLU A 145 43.53 48.84 -32.92
N ASN A 146 42.59 49.00 -33.85
CA ASN A 146 42.70 49.99 -34.93
C ASN A 146 42.80 51.43 -34.40
N VAL A 147 42.02 51.78 -33.37
CA VAL A 147 42.09 53.10 -32.72
C VAL A 147 43.44 53.31 -32.04
N LEU A 148 43.98 52.28 -31.37
CA LEU A 148 45.28 52.36 -30.73
C LEU A 148 46.41 52.58 -31.74
N VAL A 149 46.37 51.86 -32.86
CA VAL A 149 47.31 52.06 -33.98
C VAL A 149 47.20 53.47 -34.54
N ALA A 150 45.99 53.97 -34.78
CA ALA A 150 45.78 55.33 -35.28
C ALA A 150 46.29 56.41 -34.30
N LEU A 151 46.05 56.23 -32.99
CA LEU A 151 46.57 57.12 -31.95
C LEU A 151 48.10 57.11 -31.90
N GLN A 152 48.71 55.93 -32.05
CA GLN A 152 50.16 55.82 -32.08
C GLN A 152 50.76 56.53 -33.31
N GLN A 153 50.18 56.34 -34.49
CA GLN A 153 50.58 57.05 -35.71
C GLN A 153 50.44 58.58 -35.55
N TYR A 154 49.35 59.05 -34.94
CA TYR A 154 49.17 60.47 -34.65
C TYR A 154 50.29 61.00 -33.74
N ASN A 155 50.65 60.24 -32.70
CA ASN A 155 51.70 60.63 -31.77
C ASN A 155 53.09 60.67 -32.44
N ASP A 156 53.38 59.70 -33.30
CA ASP A 156 54.62 59.65 -34.09
C ASP A 156 54.74 60.84 -35.05
N ILE A 157 53.63 61.20 -35.73
CA ILE A 157 53.57 62.38 -36.61
C ILE A 157 53.76 63.66 -35.79
N SER A 158 53.09 63.78 -34.64
CA SER A 158 53.21 64.95 -33.75
C SER A 158 54.64 65.13 -33.25
N SER A 159 55.29 64.05 -32.82
CA SER A 159 56.69 64.06 -32.41
C SER A 159 57.62 64.44 -33.56
N SER A 160 57.37 63.90 -34.76
CA SER A 160 58.15 64.24 -35.95
C SER A 160 58.03 65.73 -36.30
N ILE A 161 56.83 66.31 -36.22
CA ILE A 161 56.59 67.74 -36.44
C ILE A 161 57.32 68.58 -35.39
N GLN A 162 57.27 68.20 -34.10
CA GLN A 162 58.02 68.89 -33.05
C GLN A 162 59.52 68.90 -33.32
N ILE A 163 60.10 67.75 -33.69
CA ILE A 163 61.52 67.65 -34.03
C ILE A 163 61.84 68.57 -35.21
N LEU A 164 61.04 68.55 -36.26
CA LEU A 164 61.26 69.34 -37.46
C LEU A 164 61.18 70.86 -37.17
N LEU A 165 60.23 71.28 -36.34
CA LEU A 165 60.11 72.68 -35.89
C LEU A 165 61.33 73.11 -35.08
N THR A 166 61.79 72.30 -34.11
CA THR A 166 62.99 72.63 -33.33
C THR A 166 64.27 72.69 -34.18
N GLN A 167 64.38 71.83 -35.19
CA GLN A 167 65.47 71.89 -36.18
C GLN A 167 65.39 73.17 -37.01
N TRP A 168 64.19 73.55 -37.45
CA TRP A 168 63.98 74.80 -38.17
C TRP A 168 64.35 76.01 -37.32
N ASP A 169 63.86 76.09 -36.08
CA ASP A 169 64.19 77.17 -35.15
C ASP A 169 65.71 77.29 -34.92
N THR A 170 66.41 76.17 -34.77
CA THR A 170 67.87 76.17 -34.63
C THR A 170 68.57 76.61 -35.92
N THR A 171 68.10 76.22 -37.10
CA THR A 171 68.68 76.70 -38.37
C THR A 171 68.43 78.19 -38.59
N VAL A 172 67.24 78.70 -38.25
CA VAL A 172 66.92 80.13 -38.33
C VAL A 172 67.78 80.91 -37.36
N LEU A 173 67.90 80.47 -36.10
CA LEU A 173 68.78 81.09 -35.11
C LEU A 173 70.25 81.14 -35.58
N ASN A 174 70.75 80.05 -36.17
CA ASN A 174 72.11 80.01 -36.70
C ASN A 174 72.31 80.97 -37.88
N LEU A 175 71.32 81.09 -38.76
CA LEU A 175 71.34 82.05 -39.86
C LEU A 175 71.27 83.50 -39.36
N GLU A 176 70.42 83.78 -38.37
CA GLU A 176 70.35 85.10 -37.72
C GLU A 176 71.69 85.47 -37.07
N LEU A 177 72.33 84.55 -36.36
CA LEU A 177 73.66 84.75 -35.79
C LEU A 177 74.73 84.98 -36.86
N ALA A 178 74.66 84.29 -37.99
CA ALA A 178 75.59 84.47 -39.11
C ALA A 178 75.38 85.80 -39.86
N LEU A 179 74.15 86.33 -39.85
CA LEU A 179 73.77 87.62 -40.43
C LEU A 179 74.00 88.80 -39.48
N GLN A 180 74.27 88.56 -38.19
CA GLN A 180 74.74 89.62 -37.31
C GLN A 180 76.06 90.18 -37.85
N PRO A 181 76.18 91.51 -38.00
CA PRO A 181 77.41 92.10 -38.49
C PRO A 181 78.54 91.74 -37.53
N LYS A 182 79.66 91.22 -38.06
CA LYS A 182 80.93 91.26 -37.33
C LYS A 182 81.15 92.72 -36.96
N CYS A 183 80.91 93.10 -35.71
CA CYS A 183 81.44 94.33 -35.19
C CYS A 183 82.94 94.29 -35.49
N LEU A 184 83.37 95.22 -36.34
CA LEU A 184 84.75 95.57 -36.59
C LEU A 184 85.38 95.89 -35.24
N ASN A 185 85.95 94.88 -34.59
CA ASN A 185 87.04 95.07 -33.66
C ASN A 185 88.32 94.92 -34.49
N GLU A 186 88.59 95.94 -35.31
CA GLU A 186 89.95 96.28 -35.72
C GLU A 186 90.45 97.37 -34.75
N GLN A 187 91.19 96.92 -33.74
CA GLN A 187 92.30 97.66 -33.13
C GLN A 187 93.52 96.75 -33.17
#